data_AF-M3TDS6-F1
#
_entry.id   AF-M3TDS6-F1
#
_cell.length_a   1.000
_cell.length_b   1.000
_cell.length_c   1.000
_cell.angle_alpha   90.00
_cell.angle_beta   90.00
_cell.angle_gamma   90.00
#
_symmetry.space_group_name_H-M   'P 1'
#
loop_
_entity.id
_entity.type
_entity.pdbx_description
1 polymer ?
#
loop_
_entity_poly.entity_id
_entity_poly.type
_entity_poly.pdbx_seq_one_letter_code
_entity_poly.pdbx_strand_id
1 'polypeptide(L)'
;MIGTYFNGSGWFGYTSSDLRVLVCVVPAIFIVVQLIAIAVAEWRAYRPVDALVTVTLSPRRAADYLPSRLVAVTGVAAVSVIGISVVTVLNTGTVAPGLGVTCRDGTVLARASWSREELMVLTGGILAGAVAFMLAVRSIVDRGRPDSDAMSTAADDLVRRSSATSAAGLFACLVAVTGAAVALVTGAAVRHLAGTGCGSGWWTVSGWVLYMSTAVWIVLFVWGAAAAANRTRRGVKRAPQGVRA
;
A
#
# COMPACT_ATOMS: atom_id res chain seq x y z
N MET A 1 -2.09 25.59 -31.05
CA MET A 1 -3.55 25.33 -31.07
C MET A 1 -3.82 24.09 -31.92
N ILE A 2 -3.98 22.94 -31.29
CA ILE A 2 -4.79 21.83 -31.80
C ILE A 2 -5.53 21.33 -30.57
N GLY A 3 -6.77 21.81 -30.43
CA GLY A 3 -7.73 21.23 -29.51
C GLY A 3 -8.33 20.00 -30.17
N THR A 4 -8.26 18.88 -29.48
CA THR A 4 -9.14 17.74 -29.74
C THR A 4 -9.79 17.38 -28.41
N TYR A 5 -10.90 18.07 -28.15
CA TYR A 5 -11.95 17.57 -27.27
C TYR A 5 -12.49 16.28 -27.89
N PHE A 6 -12.07 15.14 -27.37
CA PHE A 6 -12.80 13.88 -27.59
C PHE A 6 -14.08 13.97 -26.75
N ASN A 7 -15.17 14.39 -27.39
CA ASN A 7 -16.52 14.23 -26.88
C ASN A 7 -17.30 13.43 -27.93
N GLY A 8 -17.63 12.18 -27.62
CA GLY A 8 -18.31 11.32 -28.59
C GLY A 8 -18.37 9.83 -28.21
N SER A 9 -19.02 9.50 -27.10
CA SER A 9 -20.04 8.42 -27.02
C SER A 9 -20.43 8.19 -25.56
N GLY A 10 -21.74 8.26 -25.30
CA GLY A 10 -22.33 8.41 -23.98
C GLY A 10 -22.48 7.12 -23.16
N TRP A 11 -21.40 6.37 -22.95
CA TRP A 11 -21.39 5.26 -21.99
C TRP A 11 -20.04 5.26 -21.25
N PHE A 12 -20.06 5.62 -19.97
CA PHE A 12 -18.92 5.82 -19.07
C PHE A 12 -18.06 7.08 -19.32
N GLY A 13 -18.64 8.25 -19.02
CA GLY A 13 -17.89 9.50 -18.87
C GLY A 13 -17.05 9.52 -17.58
N TYR A 14 -16.06 8.63 -17.48
CA TYR A 14 -15.01 8.79 -16.47
C TYR A 14 -13.99 9.78 -16.99
N THR A 15 -13.87 10.92 -16.31
CA THR A 15 -12.74 11.82 -16.53
C THR A 15 -11.44 11.10 -16.14
N SER A 16 -10.29 11.53 -16.69
CA SER A 16 -9.00 10.91 -16.35
C SER A 16 -8.67 10.94 -14.84
N SER A 17 -9.29 11.86 -14.09
CA SER A 17 -9.30 11.94 -12.62
C SER A 17 -10.09 10.80 -11.98
N ASP A 18 -11.28 10.48 -12.49
CA ASP A 18 -12.13 9.41 -11.94
C ASP A 18 -11.45 8.04 -12.06
N LEU A 19 -10.71 7.81 -13.16
CA LEU A 19 -9.96 6.58 -13.34
C LEU A 19 -8.78 6.46 -12.37
N ARG A 20 -8.09 7.56 -12.06
CA ARG A 20 -6.97 7.57 -11.09
C ARG A 20 -7.47 7.23 -9.69
N VAL A 21 -8.58 7.85 -9.29
CA VAL A 21 -9.24 7.59 -8.00
C VAL A 21 -9.70 6.15 -7.94
N LEU A 22 -10.38 5.64 -8.98
CA LEU A 22 -10.84 4.25 -9.01
C LEU A 22 -9.67 3.25 -8.87
N VAL A 23 -8.60 3.44 -9.64
CA VAL A 23 -7.45 2.53 -9.68
C VAL A 23 -6.64 2.55 -8.38
N CYS A 24 -6.63 3.66 -7.64
CA CYS A 24 -5.86 3.75 -6.39
C CYS A 24 -6.72 3.48 -5.15
N VAL A 25 -7.92 4.07 -5.08
CA VAL A 25 -8.78 4.05 -3.89
C VAL A 25 -9.46 2.69 -3.73
N VAL A 26 -9.95 2.08 -4.81
CA VAL A 26 -10.64 0.79 -4.69
C VAL A 26 -9.70 -0.31 -4.17
N PRO A 27 -8.49 -0.50 -4.74
CA PRO A 27 -7.52 -1.46 -4.17
C PRO A 27 -7.09 -1.09 -2.76
N ALA A 28 -6.95 0.21 -2.45
CA ALA A 28 -6.58 0.64 -1.10
C ALA A 28 -7.63 0.27 -0.07
N ILE A 29 -8.91 0.56 -0.33
CA ILE A 29 -10.03 0.18 0.54
C ILE A 29 -10.07 -1.34 0.70
N PHE A 30 -9.98 -2.09 -0.40
CA PHE A 30 -9.97 -3.54 -0.34
C PHE A 30 -8.84 -4.08 0.55
N ILE A 31 -7.62 -3.56 0.39
CA ILE A 31 -6.47 -3.98 1.20
C ILE A 31 -6.67 -3.63 2.67
N VAL A 32 -7.14 -2.42 2.98
CA VAL A 32 -7.42 -2.00 4.37
C VAL A 32 -8.47 -2.89 5.01
N VAL A 33 -9.56 -3.20 4.29
CA VAL A 33 -10.60 -4.12 4.76
C VAL A 33 -10.02 -5.51 5.03
N GLN A 34 -9.13 -6.01 4.17
CA GLN A 34 -8.48 -7.30 4.40
C GLN A 34 -7.54 -7.31 5.62
N LEU A 35 -6.83 -6.21 5.88
CA LEU A 35 -6.02 -6.06 7.09
C LEU A 35 -6.89 -6.06 8.35
N ILE A 36 -8.01 -5.33 8.32
CA ILE A 36 -8.97 -5.33 9.43
C ILE A 36 -9.58 -6.72 9.64
N ALA A 37 -9.92 -7.42 8.56
CA ALA A 37 -10.45 -8.78 8.63
C ALA A 37 -9.44 -9.76 9.25
N ILE A 38 -8.14 -9.62 8.94
CA ILE A 38 -7.07 -10.38 9.62
C ILE A 38 -7.05 -10.06 11.11
N ALA A 39 -7.08 -8.78 11.48
CA ALA A 39 -7.07 -8.36 12.88
C ALA A 39 -8.25 -8.94 13.67
N VAL A 40 -9.47 -8.84 13.11
CA VAL A 40 -10.69 -9.38 13.71
C VAL A 40 -10.66 -10.91 13.79
N ALA A 41 -10.17 -11.60 12.75
CA ALA A 41 -10.05 -13.05 12.74
C ALA A 41 -9.11 -13.54 13.84
N GLU A 42 -7.94 -12.92 14.00
CA GLU A 42 -6.98 -13.28 15.06
C GLU A 42 -7.53 -12.96 16.46
N TRP A 43 -8.26 -11.85 16.60
CA TRP A 43 -8.90 -11.50 17.88
C TRP A 43 -10.02 -12.49 18.28
N ARG A 44 -10.74 -13.04 17.30
CA ARG A 44 -11.80 -14.04 17.53
C ARG A 44 -11.29 -15.48 17.64
N ALA A 45 -10.11 -15.78 17.09
CA ALA A 45 -9.55 -17.13 17.04
C ALA A 45 -9.25 -17.75 18.42
N TYR A 46 -9.22 -16.95 19.49
CA TYR A 46 -9.06 -17.46 20.85
C TYR A 46 -9.90 -16.65 21.85
N ARG A 47 -11.16 -17.08 22.05
CA ARG A 47 -11.92 -16.76 23.25
C ARG A 47 -11.94 -18.02 24.11
N PRO A 48 -11.31 -18.04 25.30
CA PRO A 48 -11.46 -19.17 26.21
C PRO A 48 -12.94 -19.30 26.57
N VAL A 49 -13.52 -20.47 26.28
CA VAL A 49 -14.96 -20.72 26.45
C VAL A 49 -15.30 -21.05 27.91
N ASP A 50 -14.31 -21.47 28.72
CA ASP A 50 -14.52 -21.88 30.11
C ASP A 50 -13.52 -21.24 31.08
N ALA A 51 -13.94 -21.16 32.35
CA ALA A 51 -13.38 -20.39 33.45
C ALA A 51 -11.85 -20.53 33.65
N LEU A 52 -11.18 -19.38 33.82
CA LEU A 52 -9.84 -19.22 34.42
C LEU A 52 -8.78 -20.22 33.92
N VAL A 53 -8.52 -20.22 32.61
CA VAL A 53 -7.27 -20.79 32.08
C VAL A 53 -6.16 -19.74 32.24
N THR A 54 -5.15 -20.04 33.05
CA THR A 54 -3.97 -19.19 33.26
C THR A 54 -3.10 -19.18 31.99
N VAL A 55 -3.32 -18.21 31.11
CA VAL A 55 -2.48 -18.07 29.91
C VAL A 55 -1.13 -17.46 30.29
N THR A 56 -0.04 -18.17 29.99
CA THR A 56 1.31 -17.63 30.16
C THR A 56 1.59 -16.54 29.11
N LEU A 57 1.57 -15.27 29.56
CA LEU A 57 2.01 -14.13 28.77
C LEU A 57 3.55 -14.08 28.77
N SER A 58 4.19 -14.93 27.97
CA SER A 58 5.60 -14.71 27.64
C SER A 58 5.72 -13.47 26.75
N PRO A 59 6.61 -12.50 27.06
CA PRO A 59 6.79 -11.32 26.22
C PRO A 59 7.38 -11.76 24.87
N ARG A 60 6.60 -11.62 23.80
CA ARG A 60 7.00 -11.98 22.44
C ARG A 60 7.38 -10.75 21.65
N ARG A 61 8.44 -10.86 20.84
CA ARG A 61 8.85 -9.77 19.97
C ARG A 61 8.15 -9.93 18.63
N ALA A 62 7.49 -8.87 18.15
CA ALA A 62 6.89 -8.84 16.82
C ALA A 62 7.90 -9.19 15.70
N ALA A 63 9.18 -8.88 15.93
CA ALA A 63 10.30 -9.20 15.05
C ALA A 63 10.46 -10.71 14.76
N ASP A 64 10.03 -11.59 15.66
CA ASP A 64 10.19 -13.04 15.49
C ASP A 64 9.21 -13.62 14.45
N TYR A 65 8.12 -12.89 14.20
CA TYR A 65 7.03 -13.31 13.32
C TYR A 65 7.02 -12.55 11.97
N LEU A 66 7.62 -11.35 11.92
CA LEU A 66 7.59 -10.50 10.74
C LEU A 66 8.78 -10.76 9.79
N PRO A 67 8.55 -10.71 8.47
CA PRO A 67 9.62 -10.72 7.48
C PRO A 67 10.36 -9.37 7.50
N SER A 68 11.41 -9.26 8.31
CA SER A 68 12.15 -8.00 8.58
C SER A 68 12.54 -7.23 7.32
N ARG A 69 13.03 -7.93 6.28
CA ARG A 69 13.40 -7.30 5.00
C ARG A 69 12.21 -6.67 4.28
N LEU A 70 11.08 -7.38 4.22
CA LEU A 70 9.87 -6.88 3.57
C LEU A 70 9.33 -5.65 4.32
N VAL A 71 9.22 -5.74 5.64
CA VAL A 71 8.74 -4.63 6.48
C VAL A 71 9.66 -3.41 6.36
N ALA A 72 10.98 -3.59 6.38
CA ALA A 72 11.93 -2.50 6.23
C ALA A 72 11.80 -1.82 4.85
N VAL A 73 11.79 -2.59 3.77
CA VAL A 73 11.65 -2.06 2.40
C VAL A 73 10.31 -1.34 2.24
N THR A 74 9.20 -1.94 2.68
CA THR A 74 7.87 -1.34 2.62
C THR A 74 7.78 -0.07 3.49
N GLY A 75 8.42 -0.05 4.66
CA GLY A 75 8.47 1.12 5.54
C GLY A 75 9.19 2.29 4.89
N VAL A 76 10.38 2.05 4.33
CA VAL A 76 11.14 3.07 3.57
C VAL A 76 10.33 3.59 2.39
N ALA A 77 9.70 2.68 1.64
CA ALA A 77 8.87 3.02 0.50
C ALA A 77 7.64 3.87 0.90
N ALA A 78 6.96 3.51 1.98
CA ALA A 78 5.81 4.25 2.51
C ALA A 78 6.21 5.67 2.94
N VAL A 79 7.29 5.80 3.72
CA VAL A 79 7.81 7.10 4.15
C VAL A 79 8.19 7.97 2.96
N SER A 80 8.80 7.37 1.92
CA SER A 80 9.18 8.10 0.70
C SER A 80 7.95 8.66 -0.02
N VAL A 81 6.90 7.85 -0.21
CA VAL A 81 5.65 8.29 -0.87
C VAL A 81 4.95 9.35 -0.04
N ILE A 82 4.83 9.16 1.28
CA ILE A 82 4.23 10.14 2.19
C ILE A 82 5.01 11.46 2.15
N GLY A 83 6.34 11.40 2.23
CA GLY A 83 7.21 12.58 2.19
C GLY A 83 7.02 13.38 0.91
N ILE A 84 7.02 12.72 -0.25
CA ILE A 84 6.77 13.37 -1.54
C ILE A 84 5.38 14.03 -1.55
N SER A 85 4.34 13.31 -1.10
CA SER A 85 2.98 13.84 -1.06
C SER A 85 2.85 15.05 -0.15
N VAL A 86 3.41 15.00 1.06
CA VAL A 86 3.38 16.10 2.05
C VAL A 86 4.13 17.32 1.53
N VAL A 87 5.35 17.14 1.01
CA VAL A 87 6.14 18.24 0.43
C VAL A 87 5.39 18.87 -0.74
N THR A 88 4.74 18.05 -1.58
CA THR A 88 3.94 18.56 -2.70
C THR A 88 2.74 19.36 -2.22
N VAL A 89 1.99 18.84 -1.24
CA VAL A 89 0.82 19.52 -0.65
C VAL A 89 1.20 20.86 0.02
N LEU A 90 2.34 20.92 0.70
CA LEU A 90 2.81 22.13 1.36
C LEU A 90 3.31 23.20 0.38
N ASN A 91 3.84 22.78 -0.79
CA ASN A 91 4.37 23.68 -1.80
C ASN A 91 3.36 24.08 -2.87
N THR A 92 2.25 23.36 -3.01
CA THR A 92 1.13 23.82 -3.83
C THR A 92 0.43 24.98 -3.14
N GLY A 93 0.66 26.21 -3.62
CA GLY A 93 -0.19 27.36 -3.31
C GLY A 93 -1.63 27.16 -3.80
N THR A 94 -2.50 28.15 -3.59
CA THR A 94 -3.92 28.12 -4.00
C THR A 94 -4.15 28.08 -5.52
N VAL A 95 -3.08 28.14 -6.33
CA VAL A 95 -3.14 28.23 -7.79
C VAL A 95 -3.10 26.82 -8.38
N ALA A 96 -4.20 26.46 -9.06
CA ALA A 96 -4.44 25.33 -9.97
C ALA A 96 -3.68 24.00 -9.72
N PRO A 97 -4.37 22.86 -9.55
CA PRO A 97 -3.73 21.57 -9.30
C PRO A 97 -2.82 21.17 -10.47
N GLY A 98 -1.50 21.19 -10.24
CA GLY A 98 -0.54 20.95 -11.30
C GLY A 98 0.91 21.11 -10.89
N LEU A 99 1.79 20.52 -11.70
CA LEU A 99 3.20 20.84 -11.67
C LEU A 99 3.40 22.06 -12.58
N GLY A 100 3.87 23.16 -12.01
CA GLY A 100 4.04 24.44 -12.68
C GLY A 100 5.49 24.88 -12.72
N VAL A 101 5.86 25.58 -13.79
CA VAL A 101 7.23 25.99 -14.08
C VAL A 101 7.20 27.40 -14.62
N THR A 102 7.91 28.29 -13.94
CA THR A 102 8.08 29.67 -14.40
C THR A 102 9.35 29.75 -15.25
N CYS A 103 9.18 30.11 -16.50
CA CYS A 103 10.23 30.32 -17.48
C CYS A 103 10.96 31.64 -17.22
N ARG A 104 12.15 31.81 -17.82
CA ARG A 104 12.97 33.02 -17.64
C ARG A 104 12.31 34.29 -18.20
N ASP A 105 11.43 34.14 -19.17
CA ASP A 105 10.60 35.19 -19.76
C ASP A 105 9.32 35.49 -18.93
N GLY A 106 9.16 34.85 -17.77
CA GLY A 106 8.00 35.00 -16.90
C GLY A 106 6.79 34.17 -17.32
N THR A 107 6.87 33.41 -18.43
CA THR A 107 5.77 32.52 -18.83
C THR A 107 5.63 31.37 -17.84
N VAL A 108 4.41 30.98 -17.51
CA VAL A 108 4.14 29.85 -16.60
C VAL A 108 3.58 28.69 -17.42
N LEU A 109 4.36 27.61 -17.49
CA LEU A 109 3.93 26.35 -18.08
C LEU A 109 3.50 25.42 -16.96
N ALA A 110 2.23 25.02 -16.98
CA ALA A 110 1.66 24.11 -16.01
C ALA A 110 1.07 22.89 -16.69
N ARG A 111 1.19 21.73 -16.04
CA ARG A 111 0.50 20.51 -16.43
C ARG A 111 -0.25 19.94 -15.25
N ALA A 112 -1.49 19.51 -15.50
CA ALA A 112 -2.30 18.79 -14.54
C ALA A 112 -1.54 17.58 -14.00
N SER A 113 -1.28 17.59 -12.70
CA SER A 113 -0.68 16.49 -11.94
C SER A 113 -1.72 15.94 -10.98
N TRP A 114 -1.30 15.57 -9.77
CA TRP A 114 -2.21 15.30 -8.66
C TRP A 114 -2.83 16.58 -8.12
N SER A 115 -4.11 16.51 -7.76
CA SER A 115 -4.72 17.55 -6.92
C SER A 115 -4.27 17.38 -5.45
N ARG A 116 -4.38 18.47 -4.67
CA ARG A 116 -4.11 18.45 -3.23
C ARG A 116 -4.96 17.39 -2.52
N GLU A 117 -6.24 17.31 -2.89
CA GLU A 117 -7.20 16.37 -2.32
C GLU A 117 -6.84 14.92 -2.66
N GLU A 118 -6.46 14.64 -3.91
CA GLU A 118 -6.03 13.30 -4.32
C GLU A 118 -4.79 12.84 -3.52
N LEU A 119 -3.78 13.71 -3.36
CA LEU A 119 -2.59 13.39 -2.54
C LEU A 119 -2.94 13.17 -1.08
N MET A 120 -3.87 13.95 -0.51
CA MET A 120 -4.36 13.75 0.85
C MET A 120 -5.07 12.41 1.00
N VAL A 121 -5.93 12.03 0.06
CA VAL A 121 -6.63 10.73 0.06
C VAL A 121 -5.64 9.57 -0.02
N LEU A 122 -4.65 9.65 -0.91
CA LEU A 122 -3.61 8.61 -1.05
C LEU A 122 -2.74 8.49 0.21
N THR A 123 -2.32 9.64 0.77
CA THR A 123 -1.52 9.68 1.99
C THR A 123 -2.31 9.14 3.18
N GLY A 124 -3.56 9.58 3.33
CA GLY A 124 -4.49 9.07 4.34
C GLY A 124 -4.73 7.57 4.21
N GLY A 125 -4.84 7.06 2.98
CA GLY A 125 -4.96 5.63 2.69
C GLY A 125 -3.75 4.82 3.17
N ILE A 126 -2.52 5.28 2.89
CA ILE A 126 -1.29 4.63 3.38
C ILE A 126 -1.25 4.65 4.92
N LEU A 127 -1.57 5.79 5.54
CA LEU A 127 -1.58 5.92 7.01
C LEU A 127 -2.63 5.00 7.65
N ALA A 128 -3.85 4.96 7.11
CA ALA A 128 -4.90 4.06 7.56
C ALA A 128 -4.48 2.59 7.41
N GLY A 129 -3.85 2.23 6.28
CA GLY A 129 -3.28 0.90 6.06
C GLY A 129 -2.16 0.55 7.04
N ALA A 130 -1.30 1.52 7.38
CA ALA A 130 -0.24 1.32 8.37
C ALA A 130 -0.83 1.06 9.78
N VAL A 131 -1.86 1.81 10.16
CA VAL A 131 -2.60 1.58 11.41
C VAL A 131 -3.25 0.20 11.41
N ALA A 132 -3.97 -0.17 10.34
CA ALA A 132 -4.60 -1.49 10.22
C ALA A 132 -3.58 -2.63 10.27
N PHE A 133 -2.42 -2.46 9.61
CA PHE A 133 -1.30 -3.40 9.67
C PHE A 133 -0.76 -3.54 11.10
N MET A 134 -0.52 -2.43 11.79
CA MET A 134 -0.05 -2.45 13.18
C MET A 134 -1.06 -3.11 14.12
N LEU A 135 -2.36 -2.86 13.93
CA LEU A 135 -3.42 -3.53 14.68
C LEU A 135 -3.44 -5.04 14.42
N ALA A 136 -3.26 -5.48 13.18
CA ALA A 136 -3.16 -6.89 12.84
C ALA A 136 -1.91 -7.56 13.44
N VAL A 137 -0.76 -6.89 13.41
CA VAL A 137 0.46 -7.40 14.06
C VAL A 137 0.26 -7.51 15.58
N ARG A 138 -0.34 -6.48 16.18
CA ARG A 138 -0.64 -6.46 17.61
C ARG A 138 -1.59 -7.58 18.00
N SER A 139 -2.66 -7.81 17.25
CA SER A 139 -3.59 -8.91 17.53
C SER A 139 -2.94 -10.30 17.39
N ILE A 140 -1.95 -10.46 16.50
CA ILE A 140 -1.18 -11.70 16.36
C ILE A 140 -0.23 -11.93 17.55
N VAL A 141 0.43 -10.87 18.02
CA VAL A 141 1.41 -10.92 19.13
C VAL A 141 0.70 -11.12 20.48
N ASP A 142 -0.38 -10.35 20.71
CA ASP A 142 -1.13 -10.36 21.98
C ASP A 142 -2.02 -11.60 22.12
N ARG A 143 -2.14 -12.44 21.09
CA ARG A 143 -2.95 -13.67 21.13
C ARG A 143 -2.39 -14.67 22.14
N GLY A 144 -3.22 -15.07 23.10
CA GLY A 144 -2.89 -16.10 24.11
C GLY A 144 -2.40 -17.41 23.49
N ARG A 145 -1.53 -18.14 24.21
CA ARG A 145 -1.09 -19.49 23.83
C ARG A 145 -2.01 -20.50 24.51
N PRO A 146 -2.46 -21.56 23.82
CA PRO A 146 -2.97 -22.72 24.53
C PRO A 146 -1.82 -23.39 25.29
N ASP A 147 -2.03 -23.72 26.57
CA ASP A 147 -1.11 -24.55 27.36
C ASP A 147 -1.24 -26.00 26.89
N SER A 148 -0.67 -26.29 25.74
CA SER A 148 -0.72 -27.60 25.07
C SER A 148 0.66 -28.03 24.57
N ASP A 149 0.81 -29.32 24.26
CA ASP A 149 2.08 -29.97 23.87
C ASP A 149 2.94 -29.15 22.90
N ALA A 150 4.27 -29.30 22.98
CA ALA A 150 5.25 -28.57 22.14
C ALA A 150 4.96 -28.62 20.63
N MET A 151 4.29 -29.66 20.14
CA MET A 151 3.89 -29.80 18.74
C MET A 151 2.73 -28.88 18.34
N SER A 152 1.72 -28.74 19.20
CA SER A 152 0.63 -27.76 19.05
C SER A 152 1.18 -26.33 19.13
N THR A 153 2.19 -26.17 19.99
CA THR A 153 3.27 -25.19 19.96
C THR A 153 3.67 -24.64 18.59
N ALA A 154 4.44 -25.47 17.91
CA ALA A 154 5.04 -25.14 16.62
C ALA A 154 3.97 -24.91 15.53
N ALA A 155 2.84 -25.62 15.59
CA ALA A 155 1.72 -25.38 14.67
C ALA A 155 1.10 -23.98 14.88
N ASP A 156 0.95 -23.57 16.14
CA ASP A 156 0.71 -22.21 16.67
C ASP A 156 1.46 -21.13 15.88
N ASP A 157 2.77 -21.15 16.09
CA ASP A 157 3.71 -20.14 15.61
C ASP A 157 3.80 -20.11 14.07
N LEU A 158 3.62 -21.25 13.39
CA LEU A 158 3.57 -21.30 11.93
C LEU A 158 2.36 -20.56 11.35
N VAL A 159 1.18 -20.65 12.00
CA VAL A 159 -0.02 -19.91 11.58
C VAL A 159 0.20 -18.43 11.81
N ARG A 160 0.68 -18.03 12.99
CA ARG A 160 0.98 -16.61 13.31
C ARG A 160 1.97 -15.99 12.34
N ARG A 161 3.08 -16.69 12.05
CA ARG A 161 4.06 -16.23 11.06
C ARG A 161 3.42 -16.09 9.68
N SER A 162 2.55 -17.01 9.28
CA SER A 162 1.84 -16.91 7.99
C SER A 162 0.87 -15.72 7.93
N SER A 163 0.12 -15.46 9.01
CA SER A 163 -0.77 -14.30 9.13
C SER A 163 0.02 -12.99 9.11
N ALA A 164 1.14 -12.91 9.83
CA ALA A 164 2.02 -11.75 9.87
C ALA A 164 2.66 -11.47 8.51
N THR A 165 3.16 -12.51 7.81
CA THR A 165 3.68 -12.37 6.44
C THR A 165 2.59 -11.92 5.46
N SER A 166 1.35 -12.37 5.66
CA SER A 166 0.24 -11.98 4.81
C SER A 166 -0.15 -10.52 5.03
N ALA A 167 -0.21 -10.06 6.28
CA ALA A 167 -0.48 -8.67 6.62
C ALA A 167 0.61 -7.74 6.08
N ALA A 168 1.89 -8.13 6.23
CA ALA A 168 3.01 -7.37 5.67
C ALA A 168 2.95 -7.31 4.14
N GLY A 169 2.60 -8.43 3.49
CA GLY A 169 2.42 -8.50 2.04
C GLY A 169 1.30 -7.60 1.53
N LEU A 170 0.15 -7.59 2.20
CA LEU A 170 -0.97 -6.70 1.89
C LEU A 170 -0.59 -5.22 2.03
N PHE A 171 0.08 -4.85 3.12
CA PHE A 171 0.57 -3.49 3.30
C PHE A 171 1.59 -3.09 2.23
N ALA A 172 2.49 -4.00 1.82
CA ALA A 172 3.41 -3.78 0.71
C ALA A 172 2.67 -3.54 -0.62
N CYS A 173 1.59 -4.28 -0.90
CA CYS A 173 0.76 -4.04 -2.08
C CYS A 173 0.11 -2.66 -2.07
N LEU A 174 -0.41 -2.20 -0.91
CA LEU A 174 -1.01 -0.88 -0.77
C LEU A 174 0.00 0.21 -1.14
N VAL A 175 1.17 0.17 -0.50
CA VAL A 175 2.26 1.13 -0.73
C VAL A 175 2.72 1.09 -2.19
N ALA A 176 2.81 -0.11 -2.78
CA ALA A 176 3.25 -0.29 -4.15
C ALA A 176 2.28 0.27 -5.19
N VAL A 177 0.97 0.02 -5.03
CA VAL A 177 -0.06 0.57 -5.93
C VAL A 177 -0.05 2.09 -5.89
N THR A 178 -0.02 2.67 -4.69
CA THR A 178 0.03 4.13 -4.52
C THR A 178 1.33 4.71 -5.07
N GLY A 179 2.48 4.10 -4.77
CA GLY A 179 3.79 4.53 -5.27
C GLY A 179 3.88 4.47 -6.80
N ALA A 180 3.38 3.39 -7.42
CA ALA A 180 3.35 3.24 -8.87
C ALA A 180 2.49 4.33 -9.54
N ALA A 181 1.31 4.61 -8.99
CA ALA A 181 0.45 5.66 -9.50
C ALA A 181 1.13 7.03 -9.42
N VAL A 182 1.69 7.37 -8.25
CA VAL A 182 2.38 8.65 -8.03
C VAL A 182 3.57 8.79 -8.99
N ALA A 183 4.38 7.73 -9.13
CA ALA A 183 5.53 7.71 -10.03
C ALA A 183 5.15 7.89 -11.51
N LEU A 184 4.09 7.21 -11.98
CA LEU A 184 3.59 7.33 -13.35
C LEU A 184 3.08 8.74 -13.66
N VAL A 185 2.17 9.25 -12.85
CA VAL A 185 1.49 10.54 -13.09
C VAL A 185 2.49 11.68 -12.98
N THR A 186 3.30 11.71 -11.92
CA THR A 186 4.31 12.75 -11.71
C THR A 186 5.42 12.64 -12.76
N GLY A 187 5.85 11.42 -13.12
CA GLY A 187 6.89 11.21 -14.11
C GLY A 187 6.47 11.68 -15.50
N ALA A 188 5.22 11.38 -15.89
CA ALA A 188 4.64 11.86 -17.13
C ALA A 188 4.52 13.40 -17.16
N ALA A 189 4.11 14.02 -16.05
CA ALA A 189 4.02 15.48 -15.95
C ALA A 189 5.40 16.15 -16.09
N VAL A 190 6.41 15.66 -15.35
CA VAL A 190 7.79 16.17 -15.42
C VAL A 190 8.37 16.01 -16.81
N ARG A 191 8.20 14.84 -17.45
CA ARG A 191 8.71 14.60 -18.81
C ARG A 191 8.09 15.54 -19.83
N HIS A 192 6.79 15.82 -19.71
CA HIS A 192 6.13 16.75 -20.60
C HIS A 192 6.69 18.17 -20.43
N LEU A 193 6.86 18.63 -19.19
CA LEU A 193 7.44 19.94 -18.91
C LEU A 193 8.90 20.04 -19.37
N ALA A 194 9.66 18.94 -19.28
CA ALA A 194 11.02 18.87 -19.78
C ALA A 194 11.12 19.02 -21.30
N GLY A 195 10.08 18.61 -22.05
CA GLY A 195 9.99 18.79 -23.50
C GLY A 195 9.61 20.20 -23.94
N THR A 196 9.38 21.12 -22.99
CA THR A 196 9.09 22.53 -23.30
C THR A 196 10.37 23.36 -23.30
N GLY A 197 10.37 24.50 -23.99
CA GLY A 197 11.53 25.40 -24.10
C GLY A 197 12.04 25.98 -22.78
N CYS A 198 11.34 25.74 -21.67
CA CYS A 198 11.71 26.19 -20.33
C CYS A 198 12.32 25.09 -19.45
N GLY A 199 12.32 23.84 -19.93
CA GLY A 199 12.85 22.69 -19.19
C GLY A 199 14.38 22.67 -19.23
N SER A 200 15.01 22.48 -18.07
CA SER A 200 16.43 22.14 -18.01
C SER A 200 16.65 20.66 -18.36
N GLY A 201 17.80 20.31 -18.93
CA GLY A 201 18.10 18.93 -19.35
C GLY A 201 18.00 17.88 -18.22
N TRP A 202 18.21 18.28 -16.96
CA TRP A 202 18.07 17.38 -15.81
C TRP A 202 16.61 16.97 -15.53
N TRP A 203 15.62 17.72 -16.01
CA TRP A 203 14.20 17.39 -15.83
C TRP A 203 13.80 16.19 -16.67
N THR A 204 14.36 16.07 -17.87
CA THR A 204 14.15 14.91 -18.73
C THR A 204 14.65 13.65 -18.03
N VAL A 205 15.84 13.71 -17.43
CA VAL A 205 16.43 12.59 -16.68
C VAL A 205 15.58 12.25 -15.46
N SER A 206 15.23 13.23 -14.62
CA SER A 206 14.39 13.01 -13.44
C SER A 206 13.02 12.43 -13.79
N GLY A 207 12.40 12.93 -14.85
CA GLY A 207 11.12 12.41 -15.34
C GLY A 207 11.21 10.96 -15.82
N TRP A 208 12.30 10.59 -16.50
CA TRP A 208 12.56 9.20 -16.87
C TRP A 208 12.85 8.31 -15.67
N VAL A 209 13.68 8.75 -14.73
CA VAL A 209 13.98 8.00 -13.51
C VAL A 209 12.70 7.73 -12.71
N LEU A 210 11.86 8.75 -12.54
CA LEU A 210 10.59 8.59 -11.83
C LEU A 210 9.64 7.66 -12.59
N TYR A 211 9.55 7.80 -13.91
CA TYR A 211 8.75 6.90 -14.74
C TYR A 211 9.24 5.45 -14.66
N MET A 212 10.57 5.22 -14.71
CA MET A 212 11.15 3.87 -14.62
C MET A 212 11.09 3.28 -13.21
N SER A 213 10.98 4.11 -12.17
CA SER A 213 10.77 3.63 -10.79
C SER A 213 9.48 2.83 -10.62
N THR A 214 8.54 2.94 -11.56
CA THR A 214 7.32 2.11 -11.61
C THR A 214 7.60 0.62 -11.67
N ALA A 215 8.70 0.21 -12.32
CA ALA A 215 9.13 -1.18 -12.31
C ALA A 215 9.49 -1.65 -10.88
N VAL A 216 10.12 -0.79 -10.08
CA VAL A 216 10.44 -1.09 -8.67
C VAL A 216 9.16 -1.27 -7.85
N TRP A 217 8.16 -0.43 -8.09
CA TRP A 217 6.85 -0.55 -7.46
C TRP A 217 6.13 -1.84 -7.85
N ILE A 218 6.19 -2.24 -9.12
CA ILE A 218 5.64 -3.52 -9.58
C ILE A 218 6.34 -4.70 -8.88
N VAL A 219 7.68 -4.66 -8.76
CA VAL A 219 8.43 -5.70 -8.05
C VAL A 219 8.00 -5.78 -6.58
N LEU A 220 7.83 -4.63 -5.91
CA LEU A 220 7.33 -4.58 -4.53
C LEU A 220 5.91 -5.15 -4.42
N PHE A 221 5.04 -4.84 -5.38
CA PHE A 221 3.68 -5.38 -5.45
C PHE A 221 3.70 -6.90 -5.60
N VAL A 222 4.49 -7.45 -6.53
CA VAL A 222 4.61 -8.90 -6.74
C VAL A 222 5.16 -9.59 -5.50
N TRP A 223 6.18 -9.00 -4.86
CA TRP A 223 6.75 -9.55 -3.64
C TRP A 223 5.74 -9.53 -2.48
N GLY A 224 4.99 -8.43 -2.33
CA GLY A 224 3.90 -8.31 -1.36
C GLY A 224 2.77 -9.31 -1.60
N ALA A 225 2.34 -9.44 -2.86
CA ALA A 225 1.28 -10.37 -3.26
C ALA A 225 1.70 -11.83 -3.04
N ALA A 226 2.96 -12.18 -3.33
CA ALA A 226 3.49 -13.50 -3.04
C ALA A 226 3.52 -13.80 -1.53
N ALA A 227 3.87 -12.81 -0.70
CA ALA A 227 3.82 -12.93 0.76
C ALA A 227 2.38 -13.09 1.27
N ALA A 228 1.42 -12.35 0.71
CA ALA A 228 -0.01 -12.47 1.01
C ALA A 228 -0.60 -13.84 0.61
N ALA A 229 -0.27 -14.32 -0.59
CA ALA A 229 -0.77 -15.58 -1.12
C ALA A 229 -0.21 -16.82 -0.39
N ASN A 230 0.90 -16.70 0.34
CA ASN A 230 1.49 -17.84 1.03
C ASN A 230 0.60 -18.42 2.14
N ARG A 231 -0.39 -17.64 2.63
CA ARG A 231 -1.41 -18.08 3.60
C ARG A 231 -2.39 -19.10 3.01
N THR A 232 -2.86 -18.87 1.78
CA THR A 232 -3.90 -19.72 1.16
C THR A 232 -3.40 -21.12 0.82
N ARG A 233 -2.15 -21.25 0.37
CA ARG A 233 -1.56 -22.57 0.04
C ARG A 233 -1.40 -23.50 1.24
N ARG A 234 -1.18 -22.96 2.45
CA ARG A 234 -0.97 -23.78 3.66
C ARG A 234 -2.27 -24.11 4.40
N GLY A 235 -3.29 -23.25 4.31
CA GLY A 235 -4.62 -23.54 4.85
C GLY A 235 -5.33 -24.68 4.10
N VAL A 236 -5.22 -24.72 2.77
CA VAL A 236 -5.85 -25.77 1.93
C VAL A 236 -5.22 -27.15 2.15
N LYS A 237 -3.91 -27.23 2.39
CA LYS A 237 -3.22 -28.50 2.68
C LYS A 237 -3.52 -29.07 4.08
N ARG A 238 -4.16 -28.31 4.97
CA ARG A 238 -4.47 -28.70 6.35
C ARG A 238 -5.96 -28.94 6.62
N ALA A 239 -6.84 -28.83 5.62
CA ALA A 239 -8.21 -29.35 5.77
C ALA A 239 -8.10 -30.88 5.92
N PRO A 240 -8.42 -31.46 7.09
CA PRO A 240 -8.39 -32.90 7.24
C PRO A 240 -9.53 -33.47 6.38
N GLN A 241 -9.19 -34.28 5.39
CA GLN A 241 -10.13 -35.28 4.90
C GLN A 241 -10.28 -36.32 6.02
N GLY A 242 -11.46 -36.35 6.66
CA GLY A 242 -11.81 -37.26 7.75
C GLY A 242 -11.93 -36.47 9.06
N VAL A 243 -13.11 -36.29 9.64
CA VAL A 243 -13.97 -37.39 10.11
C VAL A 243 -15.42 -37.13 9.68
N ARG A 244 -15.93 -37.96 8.75
CA ARG A 244 -17.36 -38.28 8.73
C ARG A 244 -17.53 -39.45 9.69
N ALA A 245 -18.29 -39.24 10.75
CA ALA A 245 -18.92 -40.32 11.50
C ALA A 245 -20.11 -40.84 10.69
#